data_AF-A0A845D0X5-F1
#
_entry.id   AF-A0A845D0X5-F1
#
_cell.length_a   1.000
_cell.length_b   1.000
_cell.length_c   1.000
_cell.angle_alpha   90.00
_cell.angle_beta   90.00
_cell.angle_gamma   90.00
#
_symmetry.space_group_name_H-M   'P 1'
#
loop_
_entity.id
_entity.type
_entity.pdbx_description
1 polymer ?
#
loop_
_entity_poly.entity_id
_entity_poly.type
_entity_poly.pdbx_seq_one_letter_code
_entity_poly.pdbx_strand_id
1 'polypeptide(L)'
;MLKRNQVKLALTVLGAWLILAAAMAVLPFLSSLPGSETVQENTPAIEGLRVRSIHPGELDVSWDAPDDTPLDYRLSWARAGQNFPVQHDEPGNAYPTNPSHVITGLDQGERYQVRVRARYDGSESVWSSPVESVVATSSTDQAAPEAALPGPPLDLKAEASHNGVTLNWSAPESSGTVSGYQILRRDGDADSDGQFQVLEENTGSSATSYVDTTVLPGRRYTYRVSARNENAPGSEYADVEASTQRATTASALVPTPIPSPVAAPTASPAPTATTVRQASQTPPQSDLMPALVSERDALIALYHATGGANWNRDGNWLTDEPLETWQGVTTDRNGSVIELNLNRNRLSGYIPAGLGSLPHLKILRLSGNSLEGPIPAALSNLSALTNLELDNNNLVGSIPAALGKLLNLTWLDLSGNDLSGPVPTELSQLTGLSVVALSDNGLTGAFPWWLNELDDLLILHLASNDFTGCIPADLLNILIEDLSDTRQPTCREALTTFYFATGGPQWQRSTNWRDADSPLAQWFGVTTDDAGRVTAIDLSANRLTGTLPPRLGALIHLQVLDLSDNELVGSIPPDLTNLTSLQTLYLGGNRLTGCIPAKLREIQNNDLAALGLVTCQ
;
A
#
# COMPACT_ATOMS: atom_id res chain seq x y z
N MET A 1 -31.58 20.53 11.05
CA MET A 1 -30.73 19.34 11.24
C MET A 1 -30.54 18.68 9.90
N LEU A 2 -29.46 19.02 9.19
CA LEU A 2 -29.11 18.34 7.93
C LEU A 2 -28.40 17.02 8.27
N LYS A 3 -28.80 15.93 7.61
CA LYS A 3 -28.15 14.60 7.75
C LYS A 3 -26.70 14.65 7.26
N ARG A 4 -25.83 13.82 7.87
CA ARG A 4 -24.38 13.60 7.65
C ARG A 4 -23.87 13.86 6.21
N ASN A 5 -24.59 13.40 5.19
CA ASN A 5 -24.17 13.56 3.79
C ASN A 5 -24.32 14.99 3.24
N GLN A 6 -25.22 15.79 3.80
CA GLN A 6 -25.49 17.15 3.33
C GLN A 6 -24.56 18.18 3.97
N VAL A 7 -24.11 17.94 5.21
CA VAL A 7 -23.10 18.78 5.87
C VAL A 7 -21.72 18.52 5.25
N LYS A 8 -21.39 17.24 4.96
CA LYS A 8 -20.19 16.87 4.21
C LYS A 8 -20.15 17.48 2.81
N LEU A 9 -21.26 17.43 2.07
CA LEU A 9 -21.37 18.08 0.75
C LEU A 9 -21.27 19.62 0.84
N ALA A 10 -21.83 20.23 1.88
CA ALA A 10 -21.76 21.68 2.06
C ALA A 10 -20.33 22.14 2.39
N LEU A 11 -19.58 21.40 3.21
CA LEU A 11 -18.19 21.70 3.58
C LEU A 11 -17.21 21.46 2.41
N THR A 12 -17.39 20.40 1.62
CA THR A 12 -16.56 20.18 0.42
C THR A 12 -16.81 21.23 -0.65
N VAL A 13 -18.08 21.65 -0.83
CA VAL A 13 -18.42 22.77 -1.73
C VAL A 13 -17.84 24.09 -1.21
N LEU A 14 -17.93 24.39 0.09
CA LEU A 14 -17.35 25.62 0.67
C LEU A 14 -15.82 25.65 0.58
N GLY A 15 -15.16 24.52 0.81
CA GLY A 15 -13.71 24.36 0.62
C GLY A 15 -13.29 24.59 -0.83
N ALA A 16 -14.01 24.00 -1.79
CA ALA A 16 -13.77 24.20 -3.22
C ALA A 16 -13.97 25.67 -3.64
N TRP A 17 -14.97 26.37 -3.10
CA TRP A 17 -15.21 27.79 -3.36
C TRP A 17 -14.14 28.70 -2.74
N LEU A 18 -13.63 28.39 -1.55
CA LEU A 18 -12.53 29.12 -0.92
C LEU A 18 -11.20 28.95 -1.68
N ILE A 19 -10.93 27.74 -2.19
CA ILE A 19 -9.77 27.45 -3.05
C ILE A 19 -9.90 28.20 -4.38
N LEU A 20 -11.09 28.21 -5.00
CA LEU A 20 -11.34 28.95 -6.24
C LEU A 20 -11.21 30.47 -6.05
N ALA A 21 -11.68 30.99 -4.92
CA ALA A 21 -11.55 32.41 -4.56
C ALA A 21 -10.10 32.81 -4.28
N ALA A 22 -9.34 31.95 -3.60
CA ALA A 22 -7.90 32.15 -3.39
C ALA A 22 -7.11 32.06 -4.70
N ALA A 23 -7.44 31.11 -5.59
CA ALA A 23 -6.82 30.98 -6.90
C ALA A 23 -7.08 32.21 -7.79
N MET A 24 -8.31 32.74 -7.80
CA MET A 24 -8.65 33.95 -8.55
C MET A 24 -8.04 35.24 -7.99
N ALA A 25 -7.72 35.29 -6.69
CA ALA A 25 -7.07 36.44 -6.06
C ALA A 25 -5.55 36.51 -6.35
N VAL A 26 -4.91 35.37 -6.66
CA VAL A 26 -3.44 35.27 -6.87
C VAL A 26 -3.05 35.32 -8.35
N LEU A 27 -3.99 35.08 -9.27
CA LEU A 27 -3.80 35.14 -10.73
C LEU A 27 -3.13 36.42 -11.29
N PRO A 28 -3.26 37.63 -10.70
CA PRO A 28 -2.56 38.82 -11.19
C PRO A 28 -1.09 38.94 -10.74
N PHE A 29 -0.61 38.14 -9.78
CA PHE A 29 0.70 38.33 -9.13
C PHE A 29 1.79 37.31 -9.52
N LEU A 30 1.48 36.33 -10.38
CA LEU A 30 2.42 35.26 -10.75
C LEU A 30 3.38 35.57 -11.92
N SER A 31 3.42 36.80 -12.43
CA SER A 31 4.29 37.16 -13.57
C SER A 31 5.70 37.62 -13.19
N SER A 32 6.10 37.63 -11.91
CA SER A 32 7.51 37.89 -11.55
C SER A 32 7.96 37.23 -10.25
N LEU A 33 8.54 36.04 -10.34
CA LEU A 33 9.84 35.62 -9.77
C LEU A 33 9.98 34.08 -9.80
N PRO A 34 11.21 33.54 -9.83
CA PRO A 34 11.48 32.14 -10.14
C PRO A 34 11.61 31.24 -8.89
N GLY A 35 11.26 29.96 -9.08
CA GLY A 35 11.81 28.82 -8.35
C GLY A 35 11.12 28.40 -7.05
N SER A 36 10.13 27.50 -7.14
CA SER A 36 9.85 26.50 -6.11
C SER A 36 9.31 25.23 -6.77
N GLU A 37 9.82 24.09 -6.33
CA GLU A 37 9.66 22.75 -6.89
C GLU A 37 8.19 22.35 -7.10
N THR A 38 7.86 21.99 -8.34
CA THR A 38 6.63 21.33 -8.75
C THR A 38 6.83 19.82 -8.71
N VAL A 39 5.87 19.10 -8.12
CA VAL A 39 5.65 17.67 -8.35
C VAL A 39 5.62 17.42 -9.86
N GLN A 40 6.50 16.56 -10.37
CA GLN A 40 6.63 16.31 -11.81
C GLN A 40 5.48 15.45 -12.34
N GLU A 41 4.50 16.06 -13.01
CA GLU A 41 3.61 15.42 -13.99
C GLU A 41 4.37 15.21 -15.32
N ASN A 42 5.33 14.28 -15.38
CA ASN A 42 6.22 14.16 -16.57
C ASN A 42 6.17 12.80 -17.30
N THR A 43 5.23 11.91 -17.01
CA THR A 43 5.16 10.60 -17.69
C THR A 43 4.21 10.65 -18.91
N PRO A 44 4.68 10.34 -20.14
CA PRO A 44 3.90 10.46 -21.37
C PRO A 44 2.69 9.52 -21.42
N ALA A 45 1.69 9.86 -22.24
CA ALA A 45 0.47 9.06 -22.38
C ALA A 45 0.73 7.69 -23.00
N ILE A 46 -0.09 6.69 -22.64
CA ILE A 46 -0.06 5.36 -23.27
C ILE A 46 -0.48 5.45 -24.74
N GLU A 47 0.29 4.81 -25.61
CA GLU A 47 0.02 4.69 -27.04
C GLU A 47 -0.65 3.35 -27.40
N GLY A 48 -1.16 3.25 -28.63
CA GLY A 48 -1.62 1.98 -29.19
C GLY A 48 -2.95 1.41 -28.65
N LEU A 49 -3.71 2.17 -27.86
CA LEU A 49 -5.05 1.74 -27.41
C LEU A 49 -5.94 1.41 -28.61
N ARG A 50 -6.56 0.21 -28.59
CA ARG A 50 -7.38 -0.34 -29.68
C ARG A 50 -8.41 -1.35 -29.15
N VAL A 51 -9.52 -1.51 -29.87
CA VAL A 51 -10.52 -2.55 -29.59
C VAL A 51 -10.14 -3.83 -30.34
N ARG A 52 -10.00 -4.95 -29.62
CA ARG A 52 -9.66 -6.28 -30.15
C ARG A 52 -10.89 -7.05 -30.62
N SER A 53 -11.96 -7.04 -29.83
CA SER A 53 -13.20 -7.74 -30.15
C SER A 53 -14.41 -7.05 -29.50
N ILE A 54 -15.59 -7.26 -30.09
CA ILE A 54 -16.85 -6.66 -29.66
C ILE A 54 -17.86 -7.80 -29.48
N HIS A 55 -18.40 -7.95 -28.27
CA HIS A 55 -19.41 -8.95 -27.94
C HIS A 55 -20.66 -8.28 -27.35
N PRO A 56 -21.81 -8.98 -27.28
CA PRO A 56 -23.00 -8.43 -26.65
C PRO A 56 -22.75 -8.06 -25.19
N GLY A 57 -22.70 -6.75 -24.92
CA GLY A 57 -22.46 -6.19 -23.58
C GLY A 57 -20.99 -6.11 -23.17
N GLU A 58 -20.05 -6.40 -24.08
CA GLU A 58 -18.61 -6.41 -23.77
C GLU A 58 -17.74 -5.77 -24.87
N LEU A 59 -16.67 -5.11 -24.45
CA LEU A 59 -15.61 -4.58 -25.32
C LEU A 59 -14.25 -5.08 -24.85
N ASP A 60 -13.55 -5.83 -25.69
CA ASP A 60 -12.18 -6.24 -25.43
C ASP A 60 -11.21 -5.21 -26.01
N VAL A 61 -10.34 -4.65 -25.18
CA VAL A 61 -9.39 -3.59 -25.55
C VAL A 61 -7.96 -3.98 -25.21
N SER A 62 -7.00 -3.46 -25.98
CA SER A 62 -5.57 -3.60 -25.71
C SER A 62 -4.83 -2.31 -26.01
N TRP A 63 -3.65 -2.13 -25.43
CA TRP A 63 -2.75 -0.99 -25.68
C TRP A 63 -1.32 -1.48 -25.83
N ASP A 64 -0.38 -0.57 -26.10
CA ASP A 64 1.03 -0.90 -26.14
C ASP A 64 1.62 -0.63 -24.75
N ALA A 65 2.43 -1.57 -24.25
CA ALA A 65 3.09 -1.40 -22.97
C ALA A 65 4.16 -0.29 -23.08
N PRO A 66 4.21 0.68 -22.14
CA PRO A 66 5.25 1.69 -22.14
C PRO A 66 6.64 1.06 -21.87
N ASP A 67 7.69 1.78 -22.27
CA ASP A 67 9.09 1.33 -22.12
C ASP A 67 9.51 1.13 -20.65
N ASP A 68 8.92 1.92 -19.74
CA ASP A 68 9.05 1.77 -18.30
C ASP A 68 8.00 0.80 -17.74
N THR A 69 8.30 0.07 -16.65
CA THR A 69 7.38 -0.92 -16.08
C THR A 69 6.40 -0.28 -15.10
N PRO A 70 5.10 -0.15 -15.45
CA PRO A 70 4.11 0.38 -14.52
C PRO A 70 3.72 -0.68 -13.46
N LEU A 71 3.26 -0.21 -12.31
CA LEU A 71 2.67 -1.04 -11.26
C LEU A 71 1.36 -1.68 -11.73
N ASP A 72 0.51 -0.89 -12.38
CA ASP A 72 -0.77 -1.29 -12.95
C ASP A 72 -1.24 -0.31 -14.04
N TYR A 73 -2.35 -0.66 -14.71
CA TYR A 73 -3.04 0.22 -15.64
C TYR A 73 -4.44 0.55 -15.14
N ARG A 74 -4.90 1.78 -15.45
CA ARG A 74 -6.26 2.23 -15.15
C ARG A 74 -7.03 2.52 -16.43
N LEU A 75 -8.24 1.96 -16.55
CA LEU A 75 -9.16 2.24 -17.65
C LEU A 75 -10.33 3.11 -17.18
N SER A 76 -10.82 3.95 -18.09
CA SER A 76 -12.03 4.73 -17.90
C SER A 76 -12.86 4.69 -19.18
N TRP A 77 -14.16 4.45 -19.06
CA TRP A 77 -15.09 4.45 -20.18
C TRP A 77 -16.37 5.22 -19.88
N ALA A 78 -16.98 5.77 -20.91
CA ALA A 78 -18.26 6.48 -20.84
C ALA A 78 -19.01 6.33 -22.17
N ARG A 79 -20.32 6.59 -22.19
CA ARG A 79 -21.05 6.68 -23.46
C ARG A 79 -20.48 7.82 -24.32
N ALA A 80 -20.42 7.62 -25.62
CA ALA A 80 -19.86 8.61 -26.55
C ALA A 80 -20.63 9.94 -26.43
N GLY A 81 -19.88 11.03 -26.26
CA GLY A 81 -20.44 12.37 -26.03
C GLY A 81 -20.76 12.71 -24.56
N GLN A 82 -20.60 11.79 -23.61
CA GLN A 82 -20.58 12.11 -22.18
C GLN A 82 -19.15 12.37 -21.69
N ASN A 83 -18.98 13.21 -20.67
CA ASN A 83 -17.67 13.33 -20.03
C ASN A 83 -17.31 12.01 -19.36
N PHE A 84 -16.02 11.64 -19.39
CA PHE A 84 -15.53 10.58 -18.52
C PHE A 84 -15.92 10.90 -17.07
N PRO A 85 -16.41 9.92 -16.29
CA PRO A 85 -16.84 10.15 -14.91
C PRO A 85 -15.74 10.89 -14.13
N VAL A 86 -16.17 11.88 -13.33
CA VAL A 86 -15.27 12.79 -12.62
C VAL A 86 -14.52 12.01 -11.55
N GLN A 87 -13.21 11.82 -11.78
CA GLN A 87 -12.19 11.41 -10.80
C GLN A 87 -12.64 10.40 -9.73
N HIS A 88 -13.15 9.25 -10.16
CA HIS A 88 -13.14 8.06 -9.34
C HIS A 88 -12.40 6.96 -10.10
N ASP A 89 -11.12 6.84 -9.76
CA ASP A 89 -10.43 5.57 -9.81
C ASP A 89 -11.22 4.60 -8.90
N GLU A 90 -12.19 3.87 -9.43
CA GLU A 90 -12.77 2.78 -8.65
C GLU A 90 -11.63 1.80 -8.28
N PRO A 91 -11.56 1.35 -7.02
CA PRO A 91 -10.47 0.47 -6.55
C PRO A 91 -10.32 -0.82 -7.37
N GLY A 92 -11.33 -1.19 -8.17
CA GLY A 92 -11.35 -2.39 -9.02
C GLY A 92 -10.82 -2.22 -10.45
N ASN A 93 -10.47 -1.00 -10.89
CA ASN A 93 -10.03 -0.75 -12.27
C ASN A 93 -8.50 -0.88 -12.48
N ALA A 94 -7.77 -1.39 -11.48
CA ALA A 94 -6.34 -1.66 -11.57
C ALA A 94 -6.12 -3.07 -12.14
N TYR A 95 -5.52 -3.14 -13.32
CA TYR A 95 -5.27 -4.41 -14.00
C TYR A 95 -3.79 -4.81 -13.89
N PRO A 96 -3.48 -6.12 -13.89
CA PRO A 96 -2.10 -6.60 -13.97
C PRO A 96 -1.39 -5.97 -15.18
N THR A 97 -0.06 -6.01 -15.23
CA THR A 97 0.80 -5.45 -16.30
C THR A 97 0.55 -5.99 -17.71
N ASN A 98 -0.51 -6.78 -17.91
CA ASN A 98 -1.00 -7.22 -19.20
C ASN A 98 -1.70 -6.06 -19.93
N PRO A 99 -1.27 -5.66 -21.14
CA PRO A 99 -1.79 -4.49 -21.82
C PRO A 99 -3.11 -4.79 -22.56
N SER A 100 -4.04 -5.48 -21.89
CA SER A 100 -5.38 -5.75 -22.41
C SER A 100 -6.42 -6.04 -21.34
N HIS A 101 -7.68 -5.74 -21.64
CA HIS A 101 -8.80 -5.91 -20.71
C HIS A 101 -10.16 -6.04 -21.42
N VAL A 102 -11.08 -6.83 -20.85
CA VAL A 102 -12.46 -6.98 -21.34
C VAL A 102 -13.42 -6.18 -20.45
N ILE A 103 -13.96 -5.09 -20.98
CA ILE A 103 -14.96 -4.26 -20.30
C ILE A 103 -16.31 -4.93 -20.43
N THR A 104 -16.94 -5.28 -19.30
CA THR A 104 -18.25 -5.96 -19.25
C THR A 104 -19.36 -5.05 -18.71
N GLY A 105 -20.63 -5.41 -18.95
CA GLY A 105 -21.77 -4.67 -18.40
C GLY A 105 -22.18 -3.44 -19.20
N LEU A 106 -21.76 -3.36 -20.47
CA LEU A 106 -22.09 -2.26 -21.35
C LEU A 106 -23.48 -2.45 -21.99
N ASP A 107 -24.17 -1.34 -22.23
CA ASP A 107 -25.45 -1.39 -22.93
C ASP A 107 -25.25 -1.80 -24.40
N GLN A 108 -25.94 -2.85 -24.82
CA GLN A 108 -25.87 -3.38 -26.19
C GLN A 108 -26.37 -2.36 -27.21
N GLY A 109 -25.65 -2.19 -28.31
CA GLY A 109 -25.99 -1.24 -29.38
C GLY A 109 -25.63 0.21 -29.08
N GLU A 110 -25.17 0.53 -27.87
CA GLU A 110 -24.72 1.87 -27.50
C GLU A 110 -23.23 2.07 -27.86
N ARG A 111 -22.86 3.33 -28.10
CA ARG A 111 -21.48 3.72 -28.41
C ARG A 111 -20.77 4.15 -27.13
N TYR A 112 -19.58 3.62 -26.91
CA TYR A 112 -18.72 3.92 -25.77
C TYR A 112 -17.37 4.46 -26.22
N GLN A 113 -16.79 5.36 -25.42
CA GLN A 113 -15.41 5.84 -25.53
C GLN A 113 -14.60 5.31 -24.34
N VAL A 114 -13.37 4.87 -24.59
CA VAL A 114 -12.47 4.22 -23.62
C VAL A 114 -11.10 4.88 -23.65
N ARG A 115 -10.47 5.11 -22.49
CA ARG A 115 -9.09 5.60 -22.36
C ARG A 115 -8.33 4.83 -21.27
N VAL A 116 -7.01 4.81 -21.36
CA VAL A 116 -6.12 4.10 -20.42
C VAL A 116 -4.95 4.97 -19.96
N ARG A 117 -4.44 4.75 -18.74
CA ARG A 117 -3.18 5.34 -18.23
C ARG A 117 -2.41 4.35 -17.37
N ALA A 118 -1.11 4.59 -17.20
CA ALA A 118 -0.20 3.78 -16.40
C ALA A 118 0.00 4.40 -15.01
N ARG A 119 0.13 3.55 -13.99
CA ARG A 119 0.48 3.96 -12.62
C ARG A 119 1.89 3.49 -12.27
N TYR A 120 2.68 4.37 -11.67
CA TYR A 120 4.03 4.12 -11.19
C TYR A 120 4.10 4.42 -9.69
N ASP A 121 5.20 4.06 -9.05
CA ASP A 121 5.43 4.39 -7.64
C ASP A 121 5.51 5.92 -7.48
N GLY A 122 4.52 6.51 -6.81
CA GLY A 122 4.42 7.95 -6.58
C GLY A 122 4.03 8.82 -7.79
N SER A 123 3.65 8.27 -8.95
CA SER A 123 3.17 9.07 -10.11
C SER A 123 2.25 8.30 -11.07
N GLU A 124 1.51 9.01 -11.93
CA GLU A 124 0.65 8.44 -12.98
C GLU A 124 0.93 9.10 -14.33
N SER A 125 0.74 8.34 -15.42
CA SER A 125 0.86 8.89 -16.77
C SER A 125 -0.35 9.74 -17.16
N VAL A 126 -0.15 10.58 -18.17
CA VAL A 126 -1.26 11.24 -18.88
C VAL A 126 -2.19 10.17 -19.49
N TRP A 127 -3.49 10.45 -19.55
CA TRP A 127 -4.47 9.58 -20.22
C TRP A 127 -4.18 9.45 -21.71
N SER A 128 -4.33 8.23 -22.24
CA SER A 128 -4.31 7.97 -23.68
C SER A 128 -5.40 8.77 -24.40
N SER A 129 -5.20 8.98 -25.71
CA SER A 129 -6.32 9.38 -26.57
C SER A 129 -7.44 8.33 -26.48
N PRO A 130 -8.71 8.74 -26.36
CA PRO A 130 -9.80 7.78 -26.23
C PRO A 130 -10.11 7.08 -27.56
N VAL A 131 -10.51 5.81 -27.48
CA VAL A 131 -11.01 5.01 -28.60
C VAL A 131 -12.51 4.81 -28.45
N GLU A 132 -13.27 5.02 -29.53
CA GLU A 132 -14.72 4.79 -29.54
C GLU A 132 -15.10 3.49 -30.25
N SER A 133 -16.10 2.77 -29.74
CA SER A 133 -16.70 1.62 -30.40
C SER A 133 -18.17 1.42 -30.03
N VAL A 134 -18.92 0.75 -30.91
CA VAL A 134 -20.33 0.38 -30.69
C VAL A 134 -20.39 -1.04 -30.16
N VAL A 135 -21.06 -1.25 -29.04
CA VAL A 135 -21.24 -2.56 -28.41
C VAL A 135 -22.18 -3.41 -29.25
N ALA A 136 -21.84 -4.68 -29.49
CA ALA A 136 -22.66 -5.55 -30.32
C ALA A 136 -24.06 -5.77 -29.68
N THR A 137 -25.07 -5.96 -30.52
CA THR A 137 -26.41 -6.38 -30.10
C THR A 137 -26.54 -7.89 -30.27
N SER A 138 -27.25 -8.55 -29.35
CA SER A 138 -27.59 -9.97 -29.54
C SER A 138 -28.62 -10.10 -30.68
N SER A 139 -28.17 -10.30 -31.91
CA SER A 139 -29.04 -10.75 -33.00
C SER A 139 -29.17 -12.27 -32.96
N THR A 140 -30.39 -12.79 -32.85
CA THR A 140 -30.70 -14.19 -33.13
C THR A 140 -30.51 -14.46 -34.63
N ASP A 141 -29.33 -14.92 -35.04
CA ASP A 141 -29.23 -15.90 -36.13
C ASP A 141 -27.84 -16.56 -36.21
N GLN A 142 -27.90 -17.88 -36.39
CA GLN A 142 -26.90 -18.90 -36.76
C GLN A 142 -25.38 -18.62 -36.63
N ALA A 143 -24.74 -19.50 -35.86
CA ALA A 143 -23.30 -19.72 -35.83
C ALA A 143 -22.69 -19.96 -37.23
N ALA A 144 -21.60 -19.24 -37.53
CA ALA A 144 -20.67 -19.52 -38.63
C ALA A 144 -19.31 -19.97 -38.04
N PRO A 145 -18.55 -20.84 -38.73
CA PRO A 145 -17.50 -21.64 -38.09
C PRO A 145 -16.28 -20.81 -37.72
N GLU A 146 -15.72 -21.14 -36.56
CA GLU A 146 -14.47 -20.66 -35.99
C GLU A 146 -13.34 -20.76 -37.04
N ALA A 147 -12.64 -19.65 -37.32
CA ALA A 147 -11.53 -19.62 -38.25
C ALA A 147 -10.33 -20.38 -37.66
N ALA A 148 -9.94 -21.50 -38.28
CA ALA A 148 -8.86 -22.35 -37.81
C ALA A 148 -7.49 -21.62 -37.82
N LEU A 149 -6.79 -21.64 -36.69
CA LEU A 149 -5.44 -21.10 -36.53
C LEU A 149 -4.39 -22.02 -37.22
N PRO A 150 -3.32 -21.46 -37.81
CA PRO A 150 -2.23 -22.26 -38.39
C PRO A 150 -1.41 -22.99 -37.30
N GLY A 151 -0.98 -24.22 -37.57
CA GLY A 151 -0.09 -24.97 -36.66
C GLY A 151 1.33 -24.38 -36.57
N PRO A 152 2.24 -24.97 -35.76
CA PRO A 152 3.60 -24.48 -35.61
C PRO A 152 4.42 -24.70 -36.90
N PRO A 153 5.43 -23.85 -37.19
CA PRO A 153 6.36 -24.08 -38.29
C PRO A 153 7.10 -25.42 -38.14
N LEU A 154 7.34 -26.09 -39.26
CA LEU A 154 7.99 -27.41 -39.29
C LEU A 154 9.49 -27.27 -39.54
N ASP A 155 10.26 -28.28 -39.09
CA ASP A 155 11.70 -28.39 -39.36
C ASP A 155 12.55 -27.18 -38.95
N LEU A 156 12.13 -26.41 -37.93
CA LEU A 156 12.88 -25.25 -37.46
C LEU A 156 14.30 -25.66 -37.01
N LYS A 157 15.32 -25.10 -37.67
CA LYS A 157 16.74 -25.35 -37.39
C LYS A 157 17.49 -24.03 -37.31
N ALA A 158 18.52 -23.98 -36.47
CA ALA A 158 19.40 -22.85 -36.32
C ALA A 158 20.86 -23.24 -36.62
N GLU A 159 21.52 -22.47 -37.47
CA GLU A 159 22.94 -22.61 -37.80
C GLU A 159 23.71 -21.39 -37.29
N ALA A 160 24.57 -21.61 -36.29
CA ALA A 160 25.32 -20.54 -35.65
C ALA A 160 26.71 -20.36 -36.27
N SER A 161 27.06 -19.10 -36.52
CA SER A 161 28.40 -18.66 -36.93
C SER A 161 29.06 -17.85 -35.80
N HIS A 162 30.19 -17.21 -36.09
CA HIS A 162 30.90 -16.39 -35.11
C HIS A 162 30.21 -15.03 -34.86
N ASN A 163 29.36 -14.56 -35.78
CA ASN A 163 28.72 -13.23 -35.72
C ASN A 163 27.27 -13.23 -36.23
N GLY A 164 26.62 -14.39 -36.26
CA GLY A 164 25.24 -14.52 -36.74
C GLY A 164 24.64 -15.89 -36.48
N VAL A 165 23.32 -15.96 -36.30
CA VAL A 165 22.54 -17.21 -36.29
C VAL A 165 21.55 -17.16 -37.45
N THR A 166 21.58 -18.18 -38.31
CA THR A 166 20.61 -18.35 -39.39
C THR A 166 19.56 -19.38 -38.99
N LEU A 167 18.30 -18.96 -38.95
CA LEU A 167 17.13 -19.81 -38.75
C LEU A 167 16.56 -20.24 -40.11
N ASN A 168 16.18 -21.52 -40.24
CA ASN A 168 15.48 -22.06 -41.40
C ASN A 168 14.30 -22.93 -40.94
N TRP A 169 13.15 -22.81 -41.59
CA TRP A 169 11.94 -23.58 -41.29
C TRP A 169 11.09 -23.84 -42.54
N SER A 170 10.13 -24.75 -42.44
CA SER A 170 9.10 -25.05 -43.44
C SER A 170 7.72 -24.60 -42.95
N ALA A 171 6.79 -24.36 -43.87
CA ALA A 171 5.42 -23.95 -43.53
C ALA A 171 4.66 -25.04 -42.74
N PRO A 172 3.65 -24.66 -41.91
CA PRO A 172 2.84 -25.61 -41.16
C PRO A 172 1.99 -26.53 -42.06
N GLU A 173 1.62 -27.72 -41.57
CA GLU A 173 0.77 -28.67 -42.29
C GLU A 173 -0.72 -28.27 -42.39
N SER A 174 -1.23 -27.35 -41.56
CA SER A 174 -2.67 -27.05 -41.44
C SER A 174 -3.19 -25.98 -42.42
N SER A 175 -4.49 -26.08 -42.77
CA SER A 175 -5.18 -25.36 -43.85
C SER A 175 -5.47 -23.86 -43.63
N GLY A 176 -4.74 -23.18 -42.74
CA GLY A 176 -4.88 -21.74 -42.51
C GLY A 176 -3.98 -20.92 -43.45
N THR A 177 -4.48 -19.81 -44.01
CA THR A 177 -3.67 -18.92 -44.84
C THR A 177 -2.59 -18.25 -43.98
N VAL A 178 -1.32 -18.65 -44.16
CA VAL A 178 -0.19 -18.04 -43.44
C VAL A 178 0.11 -16.68 -44.06
N SER A 179 -0.08 -15.61 -43.28
CA SER A 179 0.26 -14.24 -43.67
C SER A 179 1.72 -13.87 -43.35
N GLY A 180 2.39 -14.69 -42.53
CA GLY A 180 3.83 -14.72 -42.33
C GLY A 180 4.24 -15.24 -40.95
N TYR A 181 5.44 -14.91 -40.48
CA TYR A 181 6.01 -15.49 -39.25
C TYR A 181 6.57 -14.44 -38.31
N GLN A 182 6.39 -14.64 -36.99
CA GLN A 182 7.02 -13.83 -35.97
C GLN A 182 8.25 -14.55 -35.40
N ILE A 183 9.35 -13.80 -35.24
CA ILE A 183 10.62 -14.31 -34.73
C ILE A 183 10.90 -13.67 -33.38
N LEU A 184 11.12 -14.49 -32.35
CA LEU A 184 11.53 -14.03 -31.03
C LEU A 184 12.84 -14.69 -30.59
N ARG A 185 13.61 -14.02 -29.73
CA ARG A 185 14.85 -14.53 -29.15
C ARG A 185 14.90 -14.32 -27.65
N ARG A 186 15.53 -15.27 -26.95
CA ARG A 186 15.96 -15.15 -25.56
C ARG A 186 17.45 -15.46 -25.44
N ASP A 187 18.17 -14.64 -24.68
CA ASP A 187 19.60 -14.75 -24.46
C ASP A 187 19.89 -15.67 -23.25
N GLY A 188 20.83 -16.62 -23.38
CA GLY A 188 20.91 -17.80 -22.52
C GLY A 188 22.14 -17.92 -21.60
N ASP A 189 22.88 -16.85 -21.30
CA ASP A 189 24.02 -16.92 -20.36
C ASP A 189 23.74 -16.14 -19.07
N ALA A 190 23.52 -16.90 -17.98
CA ALA A 190 23.36 -16.56 -16.56
C ALA A 190 21.93 -16.25 -16.05
N ASP A 191 21.41 -17.19 -15.24
CA ASP A 191 20.47 -17.02 -14.11
C ASP A 191 19.55 -15.79 -14.13
N SER A 192 18.74 -15.66 -15.19
CA SER A 192 17.67 -14.66 -15.26
C SER A 192 16.49 -15.20 -16.07
N ASP A 193 15.29 -15.00 -15.51
CA ASP A 193 13.98 -15.19 -16.14
C ASP A 193 13.77 -14.21 -17.32
N GLY A 194 14.66 -14.26 -18.33
CA GLY A 194 14.58 -13.40 -19.49
C GLY A 194 13.36 -13.72 -20.35
N GLN A 195 12.53 -12.71 -20.63
CA GLN A 195 11.42 -12.82 -21.58
C GLN A 195 11.91 -12.85 -23.03
N PHE A 196 11.13 -13.50 -23.92
CA PHE A 196 11.40 -13.50 -25.35
C PHE A 196 11.23 -12.10 -25.93
N GLN A 197 12.26 -11.59 -26.58
CA GLN A 197 12.24 -10.31 -27.31
C GLN A 197 11.82 -10.55 -28.76
N VAL A 198 10.92 -9.73 -29.30
CA VAL A 198 10.52 -9.80 -30.71
C VAL A 198 11.66 -9.23 -31.56
N LEU A 199 12.19 -10.06 -32.46
CA LEU A 199 13.21 -9.65 -33.43
C LEU A 199 12.58 -9.23 -34.77
N GLU A 200 11.47 -9.85 -35.15
CA GLU A 200 10.73 -9.53 -36.36
C GLU A 200 9.25 -9.85 -36.16
N GLU A 201 8.37 -8.88 -36.45
CA GLU A 201 6.94 -9.02 -36.22
C GLU A 201 6.23 -9.80 -37.33
N ASN A 202 6.70 -9.66 -38.56
CA ASN A 202 6.19 -10.43 -39.69
C ASN A 202 7.20 -10.52 -40.83
N THR A 203 7.79 -11.71 -41.02
CA THR A 203 8.70 -11.99 -42.13
C THR A 203 8.02 -12.06 -43.52
N GLY A 204 6.68 -12.01 -43.57
CA GLY A 204 5.87 -12.23 -44.76
C GLY A 204 5.56 -13.71 -45.04
N SER A 205 4.54 -13.97 -45.86
CA SER A 205 3.93 -15.30 -46.06
C SER A 205 4.82 -16.35 -46.72
N SER A 206 5.87 -15.94 -47.44
CA SER A 206 6.78 -16.84 -48.16
C SER A 206 8.14 -17.04 -47.47
N ALA A 207 8.37 -16.40 -46.32
CA ALA A 207 9.65 -16.49 -45.63
C ALA A 207 9.84 -17.85 -44.95
N THR A 208 10.97 -18.48 -45.21
CA THR A 208 11.40 -19.77 -44.65
C THR A 208 12.78 -19.69 -44.00
N SER A 209 13.36 -18.49 -43.92
CA SER A 209 14.66 -18.26 -43.28
C SER A 209 14.76 -16.86 -42.68
N TYR A 210 15.50 -16.71 -41.58
CA TYR A 210 15.80 -15.43 -40.94
C TYR A 210 17.24 -15.43 -40.42
N VAL A 211 17.98 -14.33 -40.60
CA VAL A 211 19.36 -14.20 -40.12
C VAL A 211 19.44 -13.16 -39.02
N ASP A 212 19.77 -13.60 -37.81
CA ASP A 212 20.05 -12.72 -36.68
C ASP A 212 21.55 -12.43 -36.62
N THR A 213 21.95 -11.21 -36.97
CA THR A 213 23.34 -10.72 -36.91
C THR A 213 23.68 -9.99 -35.61
N THR A 214 22.71 -9.86 -34.70
CA THR A 214 22.87 -9.10 -33.45
C THR A 214 23.43 -9.94 -32.30
N VAL A 215 23.73 -11.21 -32.56
CA VAL A 215 24.30 -12.16 -31.61
C VAL A 215 25.77 -11.91 -31.31
N LEU A 216 26.17 -12.17 -30.07
CA LEU A 216 27.55 -12.07 -29.62
C LEU A 216 28.29 -13.40 -29.77
N PRO A 217 29.59 -13.41 -30.13
CA PRO A 217 30.38 -14.65 -30.24
C PRO A 217 30.51 -15.40 -28.90
N GLY A 218 30.35 -16.72 -28.92
CA GLY A 218 30.50 -17.58 -27.75
C GLY A 218 29.31 -17.61 -26.78
N ARG A 219 28.12 -17.15 -27.19
CA ARG A 219 26.89 -17.12 -26.38
C ARG A 219 25.83 -18.11 -26.88
N ARG A 220 24.96 -18.54 -25.97
CA ARG A 220 23.78 -19.37 -26.28
C ARG A 220 22.51 -18.52 -26.38
N TYR A 221 21.65 -18.87 -27.33
CA TYR A 221 20.37 -18.23 -27.59
C TYR A 221 19.27 -19.28 -27.82
N THR A 222 18.04 -18.98 -27.37
CA THR A 222 16.83 -19.72 -27.73
C THR A 222 15.99 -18.85 -28.66
N TYR A 223 15.61 -19.38 -29.82
CA TYR A 223 14.74 -18.71 -30.78
C TYR A 223 13.38 -19.38 -30.83
N ARG A 224 12.34 -18.58 -31.05
CA ARG A 224 10.96 -19.00 -31.24
C ARG A 224 10.42 -18.47 -32.56
N VAL A 225 9.77 -19.34 -33.33
CA VAL A 225 9.08 -18.96 -34.57
C VAL A 225 7.62 -19.39 -34.49
N SER A 226 6.69 -18.46 -34.73
CA SER A 226 5.25 -18.72 -34.80
C SER A 226 4.69 -18.31 -36.16
N ALA A 227 3.75 -19.09 -36.69
CA ALA A 227 3.03 -18.75 -37.91
C ALA A 227 1.87 -17.79 -37.59
N ARG A 228 1.57 -16.87 -38.51
CA ARG A 228 0.51 -15.87 -38.36
C ARG A 228 -0.53 -16.03 -39.46
N ASN A 229 -1.78 -15.71 -39.15
CA ASN A 229 -2.84 -15.45 -40.14
C ASN A 229 -3.31 -13.99 -40.00
N GLU A 230 -4.09 -13.47 -40.94
CA GLU A 230 -4.53 -12.06 -40.94
C GLU A 230 -5.35 -11.66 -39.69
N ASN A 231 -5.79 -12.62 -38.87
CA ASN A 231 -6.71 -12.41 -37.74
C ASN A 231 -6.16 -12.80 -36.35
N ALA A 232 -4.90 -13.25 -36.23
CA ALA A 232 -4.30 -13.62 -34.94
C ALA A 232 -2.79 -13.34 -34.89
N PRO A 233 -2.28 -12.64 -33.86
CA PRO A 233 -0.85 -12.31 -33.75
C PRO A 233 0.05 -13.45 -33.24
N GLY A 234 -0.47 -14.62 -32.86
CA GLY A 234 0.39 -15.76 -32.50
C GLY A 234 -0.37 -17.08 -32.44
N SER A 235 0.05 -18.05 -33.24
CA SER A 235 -0.40 -19.44 -33.15
C SER A 235 0.58 -20.29 -32.31
N GLU A 236 0.40 -21.62 -32.33
CA GLU A 236 1.41 -22.56 -31.80
C GLU A 236 2.81 -22.28 -32.40
N TYR A 237 3.86 -22.52 -31.62
CA TYR A 237 5.22 -22.10 -31.94
C TYR A 237 6.23 -23.25 -31.89
N ALA A 238 7.34 -23.08 -32.60
CA ALA A 238 8.50 -23.97 -32.55
C ALA A 238 9.70 -23.23 -31.94
N ASP A 239 10.42 -23.89 -31.03
CA ASP A 239 11.62 -23.35 -30.38
C ASP A 239 12.88 -24.09 -30.87
N VAL A 240 14.00 -23.37 -31.03
CA VAL A 240 15.31 -23.95 -31.36
C VAL A 240 16.44 -23.21 -30.64
N GLU A 241 17.48 -23.93 -30.22
CA GLU A 241 18.66 -23.33 -29.59
C GLU A 241 19.85 -23.22 -30.55
N ALA A 242 20.63 -22.16 -30.40
CA ALA A 242 21.85 -21.90 -31.15
C ALA A 242 22.97 -21.41 -30.22
N SER A 243 24.21 -21.85 -30.44
CA SER A 243 25.39 -21.36 -29.69
C SER A 243 26.44 -20.84 -30.66
N THR A 244 26.75 -19.55 -30.59
CA THR A 244 27.72 -18.90 -31.49
C THR A 244 29.15 -19.31 -31.15
N GLN A 245 30.03 -19.36 -32.15
CA GLN A 245 31.42 -19.78 -31.95
C GLN A 245 32.27 -18.65 -31.34
N ARG A 246 33.18 -18.97 -30.41
CA ARG A 246 34.11 -17.98 -29.82
C ARG A 246 35.14 -17.51 -30.85
N ALA A 247 35.44 -16.21 -30.83
CA ALA A 247 36.47 -15.61 -31.68
C ALA A 247 37.87 -16.18 -31.34
N THR A 248 38.57 -16.75 -32.32
CA THR A 248 39.98 -17.17 -32.16
C THR A 248 40.90 -15.96 -32.28
N THR A 249 41.64 -15.64 -31.22
CA THR A 249 42.66 -14.57 -31.22
C THR A 249 43.95 -15.02 -31.94
N ALA A 250 44.45 -14.18 -32.85
CA ALA A 250 45.81 -14.25 -33.35
C ALA A 250 46.59 -13.00 -32.94
N SER A 251 47.60 -13.22 -32.09
CA SER A 251 48.88 -12.51 -31.96
C SER A 251 48.92 -11.03 -31.58
N ALA A 252 49.42 -10.72 -30.38
CA ALA A 252 50.31 -9.57 -30.15
C ALA A 252 51.17 -9.78 -28.89
N LEU A 253 52.41 -9.27 -28.96
CA LEU A 253 53.59 -9.63 -28.18
C LEU A 253 53.72 -9.01 -26.77
N VAL A 254 54.39 -9.79 -25.92
CA VAL A 254 55.26 -9.52 -24.73
C VAL A 254 55.71 -8.07 -24.45
N PRO A 255 55.82 -7.69 -23.16
CA PRO A 255 56.90 -6.81 -22.69
C PRO A 255 57.75 -7.39 -21.55
N THR A 256 59.02 -6.98 -21.53
CA THR A 256 60.10 -7.30 -20.56
C THR A 256 60.23 -6.25 -19.43
N PRO A 257 61.06 -6.47 -18.37
CA PRO A 257 60.72 -6.05 -17.00
C PRO A 257 61.71 -5.11 -16.24
N ILE A 258 61.26 -4.58 -15.08
CA ILE A 258 61.99 -4.21 -13.80
C ILE A 258 62.89 -2.93 -13.84
N PRO A 259 63.20 -2.18 -12.72
CA PRO A 259 63.08 -2.44 -11.26
C PRO A 259 62.56 -1.29 -10.31
N SER A 260 62.30 -1.66 -9.04
CA SER A 260 62.22 -0.82 -7.79
C SER A 260 63.64 -0.67 -7.14
N PRO A 261 63.93 -0.16 -5.90
CA PRO A 261 63.09 0.11 -4.70
C PRO A 261 63.54 1.31 -3.80
N VAL A 262 63.15 1.26 -2.51
CA VAL A 262 63.63 1.96 -1.26
C VAL A 262 62.56 2.88 -0.65
N ALA A 263 62.24 2.95 0.65
CA ALA A 263 62.31 2.10 1.87
C ALA A 263 61.50 2.86 2.97
N ALA A 264 60.99 2.15 3.99
CA ALA A 264 60.29 2.66 5.19
C ALA A 264 61.27 3.35 6.19
N PRO A 265 60.93 3.92 7.40
CA PRO A 265 59.97 3.36 8.39
C PRO A 265 59.26 4.29 9.44
N THR A 266 58.28 3.69 10.15
CA THR A 266 57.95 3.73 11.62
C THR A 266 57.37 4.95 12.38
N ALA A 267 56.30 4.63 13.16
CA ALA A 267 56.06 4.85 14.61
C ALA A 267 54.91 5.78 15.11
N SER A 268 54.15 5.21 16.06
CA SER A 268 53.03 5.68 16.94
C SER A 268 53.51 6.65 18.07
N PRO A 269 52.74 7.08 19.12
CA PRO A 269 51.32 6.87 19.51
C PRO A 269 50.59 8.12 20.12
N ALA A 270 49.40 7.86 20.72
CA ALA A 270 48.39 8.72 21.38
C ALA A 270 48.83 9.69 22.52
N PRO A 271 47.90 10.54 22.99
CA PRO A 271 47.52 10.58 24.42
C PRO A 271 45.99 10.67 24.63
N THR A 272 45.34 9.89 25.51
CA THR A 272 45.24 9.90 26.99
C THR A 272 43.89 10.50 27.46
N ALA A 273 43.19 9.68 28.24
CA ALA A 273 41.89 9.93 28.85
C ALA A 273 41.87 11.11 29.84
N THR A 274 40.72 11.74 29.98
CA THR A 274 40.36 12.48 31.20
C THR A 274 38.93 12.12 31.63
N THR A 275 38.88 11.55 32.82
CA THR A 275 37.75 11.14 33.62
C THR A 275 36.76 12.28 33.88
N VAL A 276 35.47 12.06 33.61
CA VAL A 276 34.38 12.81 34.27
C VAL A 276 33.40 11.81 34.88
N ARG A 277 33.11 12.08 36.16
CA ARG A 277 32.37 11.24 37.11
C ARG A 277 30.95 10.95 36.64
N GLN A 278 30.55 9.68 36.78
CA GLN A 278 29.15 9.28 36.90
C GLN A 278 28.53 9.96 38.13
N ALA A 279 27.42 10.68 37.93
CA ALA A 279 26.43 10.94 38.96
C ALA A 279 25.19 10.13 38.60
N SER A 280 25.05 8.98 39.25
CA SER A 280 23.80 8.25 39.34
C SER A 280 22.79 9.14 40.06
N GLN A 281 21.79 9.65 39.34
CA GLN A 281 20.61 10.24 39.97
C GLN A 281 19.41 9.34 39.67
N THR A 282 19.10 8.54 40.66
CA THR A 282 17.79 7.89 40.82
C THR A 282 16.72 8.99 40.90
N PRO A 283 15.59 8.91 40.19
CA PRO A 283 14.52 9.87 40.38
C PRO A 283 13.91 9.67 41.78
N PRO A 284 13.62 10.75 42.54
CA PRO A 284 12.91 10.59 43.79
C PRO A 284 11.46 10.23 43.51
N GLN A 285 11.07 9.00 43.85
CA GLN A 285 9.70 8.72 44.26
C GLN A 285 9.41 9.57 45.49
N SER A 286 8.55 10.58 45.36
CA SER A 286 7.79 11.11 46.49
C SER A 286 6.32 11.14 46.12
N ASP A 287 5.65 10.03 46.45
CA ASP A 287 4.22 9.98 46.67
C ASP A 287 3.86 10.90 47.85
N LEU A 288 3.64 12.17 47.56
CA LEU A 288 3.01 13.14 48.47
C LEU A 288 2.26 14.14 47.58
N MET A 289 0.93 14.08 47.59
CA MET A 289 0.07 15.06 46.91
C MET A 289 0.45 16.49 47.34
N PRO A 290 0.80 17.41 46.41
CA PRO A 290 1.06 18.78 46.81
C PRO A 290 -0.25 19.59 46.87
N ALA A 291 -0.29 20.50 47.83
CA ALA A 291 -1.22 21.63 47.91
C ALA A 291 -1.38 22.33 46.56
N LEU A 292 -2.54 22.96 46.31
CA LEU A 292 -2.88 23.70 45.08
C LEU A 292 -1.65 24.39 44.47
N VAL A 293 -1.07 23.77 43.44
CA VAL A 293 -0.04 24.38 42.60
C VAL A 293 -0.76 25.50 41.87
N SER A 294 -0.32 26.76 42.03
CA SER A 294 -0.91 27.85 41.26
C SER A 294 -0.62 27.64 39.77
N GLU A 295 -1.46 28.14 38.86
CA GLU A 295 -1.20 28.00 37.41
C GLU A 295 0.19 28.55 37.03
N ARG A 296 0.61 29.62 37.72
CA ARG A 296 1.97 30.17 37.60
C ARG A 296 3.04 29.16 38.00
N ASP A 297 2.89 28.46 39.12
CA ASP A 297 3.86 27.45 39.56
C ASP A 297 3.96 26.28 38.57
N ALA A 298 2.84 25.86 37.99
CA ALA A 298 2.82 24.82 36.95
C ALA A 298 3.59 25.26 35.69
N LEU A 299 3.42 26.52 35.27
CA LEU A 299 4.16 27.09 34.15
C LEU A 299 5.65 27.26 34.50
N ILE A 300 6.00 27.75 35.69
CA ILE A 300 7.40 27.85 36.14
C ILE A 300 8.07 26.47 36.15
N ALA A 301 7.35 25.43 36.61
CA ALA A 301 7.85 24.06 36.56
C ALA A 301 8.11 23.59 35.12
N LEU A 302 7.22 23.91 34.17
CA LEU A 302 7.43 23.66 32.75
C LEU A 302 8.68 24.38 32.22
N TYR A 303 8.85 25.66 32.54
CA TYR A 303 10.02 26.44 32.14
C TYR A 303 11.31 25.78 32.61
N HIS A 304 11.39 25.39 33.88
CA HIS A 304 12.58 24.73 34.42
C HIS A 304 12.79 23.32 33.86
N ALA A 305 11.73 22.52 33.76
CA ALA A 305 11.82 21.15 33.28
C ALA A 305 12.25 21.07 31.81
N THR A 306 11.97 22.12 31.02
CA THR A 306 12.18 22.08 29.58
C THR A 306 13.21 23.06 29.03
N GLY A 307 14.13 23.51 29.90
CA GLY A 307 15.27 24.31 29.49
C GLY A 307 14.89 25.73 29.05
N GLY A 308 13.95 26.37 29.75
CA GLY A 308 13.37 27.68 29.46
C GLY A 308 14.35 28.77 29.04
N ALA A 309 15.54 28.80 29.62
CA ALA A 309 16.59 29.78 29.29
C ALA A 309 17.13 29.66 27.85
N ASN A 310 16.83 28.55 27.16
CA ASN A 310 17.26 28.26 25.79
C ASN A 310 16.12 28.29 24.77
N TRP A 311 14.91 28.64 25.20
CA TRP A 311 13.76 28.73 24.31
C TRP A 311 13.95 29.86 23.28
N ASN A 312 13.34 29.72 22.10
CA ASN A 312 13.38 30.79 21.09
C ASN A 312 12.57 32.03 21.53
N ARG A 313 11.52 31.81 22.31
CA ARG A 313 10.54 32.79 22.77
C ARG A 313 10.21 32.50 24.23
N ASP A 314 10.80 33.27 25.13
CA ASP A 314 10.67 33.16 26.60
C ASP A 314 10.27 34.48 27.27
N GLY A 315 9.72 35.42 26.50
CA GLY A 315 9.31 36.74 27.01
C GLY A 315 8.38 36.67 28.22
N ASN A 316 8.71 37.46 29.25
CA ASN A 316 8.01 37.58 30.54
C ASN A 316 7.96 36.32 31.41
N TRP A 317 8.53 35.19 30.97
CA TRP A 317 8.65 34.01 31.83
C TRP A 317 9.54 34.30 33.05
N LEU A 318 9.15 33.77 34.21
CA LEU A 318 9.77 34.02 35.52
C LEU A 318 9.70 35.47 36.03
N THR A 319 8.89 36.33 35.40
CA THR A 319 8.63 37.69 35.91
C THR A 319 7.37 37.73 36.77
N ASP A 320 7.16 38.86 37.46
CA ASP A 320 5.93 39.11 38.22
C ASP A 320 4.74 39.57 37.35
N GLU A 321 4.96 39.81 36.05
CA GLU A 321 3.93 40.26 35.11
C GLU A 321 2.75 39.27 35.03
N PRO A 322 1.52 39.74 34.71
CA PRO A 322 0.35 38.87 34.56
C PRO A 322 0.59 37.74 33.55
N LEU A 323 0.02 36.55 33.81
CA LEU A 323 0.25 35.35 32.97
C LEU A 323 -0.16 35.55 31.51
N GLU A 324 -1.15 36.39 31.23
CA GLU A 324 -1.58 36.76 29.85
C GLU A 324 -0.52 37.50 29.04
N THR A 325 0.52 38.03 29.70
CA THR A 325 1.65 38.68 29.04
C THR A 325 2.80 37.70 28.77
N TRP A 326 2.75 36.49 29.35
CA TRP A 326 3.78 35.48 29.15
C TRP A 326 3.70 34.94 27.73
N GLN A 327 4.84 34.90 27.07
CA GLN A 327 4.90 34.50 25.68
C GLN A 327 4.37 33.07 25.49
N GLY A 328 3.31 32.92 24.69
CA GLY A 328 2.65 31.64 24.43
C GLY A 328 1.52 31.29 25.40
N VAL A 329 1.23 32.13 26.40
CA VAL A 329 0.14 31.91 27.36
C VAL A 329 -1.05 32.80 27.01
N THR A 330 -2.25 32.23 26.94
CA THR A 330 -3.51 32.97 26.80
C THR A 330 -4.41 32.64 27.97
N THR A 331 -5.01 33.67 28.57
CA THR A 331 -5.94 33.55 29.69
C THR A 331 -7.37 33.92 29.28
N ASP A 332 -8.34 33.50 30.08
CA ASP A 332 -9.70 34.02 30.01
C ASP A 332 -9.84 35.40 30.67
N ARG A 333 -11.06 35.94 30.72
CA ARG A 333 -11.33 37.24 31.34
C ARG A 333 -11.06 37.30 32.86
N ASN A 334 -10.90 36.14 33.50
CA ASN A 334 -10.60 36.02 34.93
C ASN A 334 -9.10 35.76 35.17
N GLY A 335 -8.27 35.74 34.11
CA GLY A 335 -6.85 35.48 34.21
C GLY A 335 -6.48 34.00 34.33
N SER A 336 -7.43 33.08 34.14
CA SER A 336 -7.16 31.63 34.15
C SER A 336 -6.58 31.16 32.82
N VAL A 337 -5.55 30.32 32.83
CA VAL A 337 -4.88 29.86 31.61
C VAL A 337 -5.78 28.92 30.80
N ILE A 338 -6.08 29.30 29.55
CA ILE A 338 -6.95 28.54 28.63
C ILE A 338 -6.22 28.01 27.40
N GLU A 339 -5.11 28.62 27.01
CA GLU A 339 -4.25 28.12 25.93
C GLU A 339 -2.78 28.31 26.29
N LEU A 340 -2.00 27.26 26.04
CA LEU A 340 -0.55 27.27 26.09
C LEU A 340 -0.01 26.82 24.72
N ASN A 341 0.66 27.73 24.02
CA ASN A 341 1.22 27.51 22.70
C ASN A 341 2.72 27.82 22.69
N LEU A 342 3.53 26.77 22.73
CA LEU A 342 4.98 26.81 22.72
C LEU A 342 5.55 26.00 21.54
N ASN A 343 4.83 25.98 20.41
CA ASN A 343 5.27 25.28 19.21
C ASN A 343 6.61 25.83 18.70
N ARG A 344 7.49 24.94 18.24
CA ARG A 344 8.78 25.26 17.61
C ARG A 344 9.63 26.22 18.46
N ASN A 345 9.64 25.99 19.77
CA ASN A 345 10.26 26.89 20.74
C ASN A 345 11.55 26.33 21.36
N ARG A 346 12.06 25.19 20.84
CA ARG A 346 13.26 24.49 21.34
C ARG A 346 13.14 24.02 22.79
N LEU A 347 11.94 23.64 23.22
CA LEU A 347 11.79 22.93 24.48
C LEU A 347 12.57 21.62 24.40
N SER A 348 13.34 21.31 25.44
CA SER A 348 14.06 20.02 25.61
C SER A 348 13.63 19.39 26.93
N GLY A 349 14.14 18.21 27.34
CA GLY A 349 13.75 17.62 28.62
C GLY A 349 12.30 17.10 28.63
N TYR A 350 11.66 16.99 29.80
CA TYR A 350 10.39 16.26 29.95
C TYR A 350 9.18 17.17 30.19
N ILE A 351 7.99 16.71 29.78
CA ILE A 351 6.72 17.33 30.15
C ILE A 351 6.48 17.07 31.65
N PRO A 352 6.40 18.08 32.53
CA PRO A 352 6.20 17.87 33.95
C PRO A 352 4.75 17.48 34.26
N ALA A 353 4.55 16.55 35.18
CA ALA A 353 3.21 16.13 35.62
C ALA A 353 2.37 17.28 36.20
N GLY A 354 3.01 18.31 36.77
CA GLY A 354 2.35 19.51 37.28
C GLY A 354 1.61 20.31 36.22
N LEU A 355 1.88 20.11 34.93
CA LEU A 355 1.12 20.72 33.84
C LEU A 355 -0.36 20.28 33.87
N GLY A 356 -0.65 19.10 34.42
CA GLY A 356 -2.02 18.62 34.66
C GLY A 356 -2.81 19.40 35.71
N SER A 357 -2.21 20.40 36.37
CA SER A 357 -2.84 21.27 37.37
C SER A 357 -3.41 22.56 36.79
N LEU A 358 -3.59 22.67 35.46
CA LEU A 358 -4.21 23.81 34.77
C LEU A 358 -5.69 23.51 34.47
N PRO A 359 -6.63 23.76 35.39
CA PRO A 359 -8.00 23.21 35.32
C PRO A 359 -8.83 23.75 34.15
N HIS A 360 -8.47 24.90 33.61
CA HIS A 360 -9.19 25.58 32.53
C HIS A 360 -8.51 25.47 31.16
N LEU A 361 -7.37 24.79 31.07
CA LEU A 361 -6.64 24.65 29.82
C LEU A 361 -7.47 23.89 28.79
N LYS A 362 -7.72 24.54 27.65
CA LYS A 362 -8.45 23.97 26.51
C LYS A 362 -7.49 23.54 25.41
N ILE A 363 -6.40 24.26 25.24
CA ILE A 363 -5.48 24.06 24.13
C ILE A 363 -4.07 23.95 24.67
N LEU A 364 -3.42 22.81 24.42
CA LEU A 364 -2.01 22.59 24.70
C LEU A 364 -1.27 22.26 23.40
N ARG A 365 -0.36 23.15 22.99
CA ARG A 365 0.48 22.97 21.80
C ARG A 365 1.95 23.04 22.15
N LEU A 366 2.63 21.92 21.99
CA LEU A 366 4.07 21.73 22.21
C LEU A 366 4.75 21.14 20.96
N SER A 367 4.15 21.27 19.79
CA SER A 367 4.59 20.69 18.51
C SER A 367 5.97 21.18 18.06
N GLY A 368 6.76 20.30 17.46
CA GLY A 368 8.04 20.65 16.83
C GLY A 368 9.11 21.11 17.82
N ASN A 369 9.22 20.42 18.95
CA ASN A 369 10.24 20.67 19.97
C ASN A 369 11.16 19.43 20.11
N SER A 370 11.94 19.35 21.18
CA SER A 370 12.82 18.21 21.49
C SER A 370 12.47 17.62 22.85
N LEU A 371 11.17 17.55 23.17
CA LEU A 371 10.68 16.98 24.43
C LEU A 371 10.92 15.47 24.44
N GLU A 372 11.37 14.95 25.57
CA GLU A 372 11.77 13.57 25.81
C GLU A 372 10.91 12.94 26.92
N GLY A 373 11.05 11.63 27.08
CA GLY A 373 10.36 10.87 28.13
C GLY A 373 8.90 10.58 27.81
N PRO A 374 8.15 9.98 28.76
CA PRO A 374 6.77 9.61 28.52
C PRO A 374 5.80 10.77 28.61
N ILE A 375 4.70 10.66 27.87
CA ILE A 375 3.52 11.52 28.05
C ILE A 375 3.00 11.33 29.49
N PRO A 376 2.94 12.37 30.34
CA PRO A 376 2.49 12.20 31.71
C PRO A 376 1.00 11.88 31.79
N ALA A 377 0.64 10.81 32.50
CA ALA A 377 -0.77 10.48 32.76
C ALA A 377 -1.53 11.61 33.47
N ALA A 378 -0.83 12.51 34.17
CA ALA A 378 -1.41 13.68 34.82
C ALA A 378 -2.07 14.67 33.84
N LEU A 379 -1.71 14.64 32.54
CA LEU A 379 -2.42 15.44 31.53
C LEU A 379 -3.91 15.06 31.42
N SER A 380 -4.29 13.87 31.88
CA SER A 380 -5.71 13.46 31.97
C SER A 380 -6.55 14.30 32.97
N ASN A 381 -5.92 15.10 33.83
CA ASN A 381 -6.62 16.00 34.76
C ASN A 381 -7.11 17.29 34.09
N LEU A 382 -6.69 17.56 32.85
CA LEU A 382 -7.09 18.74 32.08
C LEU A 382 -8.49 18.56 31.49
N SER A 383 -9.52 18.47 32.32
CA SER A 383 -10.88 18.12 31.90
C SER A 383 -11.52 19.07 30.87
N ALA A 384 -10.98 20.29 30.71
CA ALA A 384 -11.42 21.26 29.72
C ALA A 384 -10.72 21.12 28.36
N LEU A 385 -9.73 20.24 28.23
CA LEU A 385 -8.86 20.13 27.05
C LEU A 385 -9.65 19.68 25.82
N THR A 386 -9.55 20.47 24.75
CA THR A 386 -10.11 20.21 23.42
C THR A 386 -9.03 19.88 22.41
N ASN A 387 -7.82 20.44 22.57
CA ASN A 387 -6.69 20.23 21.68
C ASN A 387 -5.44 19.83 22.44
N LEU A 388 -4.88 18.66 22.09
CA LEU A 388 -3.59 18.18 22.55
C LEU A 388 -2.69 17.95 21.33
N GLU A 389 -1.71 18.82 21.15
CA GLU A 389 -0.75 18.78 20.04
C GLU A 389 0.67 18.61 20.61
N LEU A 390 1.22 17.40 20.51
CA LEU A 390 2.56 16.99 20.98
C LEU A 390 3.44 16.45 19.85
N ASP A 391 3.03 16.66 18.60
CA ASP A 391 3.69 16.13 17.41
C ASP A 391 5.13 16.64 17.23
N ASN A 392 5.95 15.88 16.49
CA ASN A 392 7.32 16.24 16.16
C ASN A 392 8.16 16.54 17.42
N ASN A 393 8.28 15.54 18.30
CA ASN A 393 9.10 15.54 19.51
C ASN A 393 9.85 14.20 19.64
N ASN A 394 10.55 13.98 20.75
CA ASN A 394 11.28 12.73 21.05
C ASN A 394 10.59 11.96 22.20
N LEU A 395 9.24 11.99 22.27
CA LEU A 395 8.50 11.35 23.35
C LEU A 395 8.53 9.83 23.19
N VAL A 396 8.71 9.11 24.31
CA VAL A 396 8.87 7.65 24.33
C VAL A 396 7.83 6.97 25.21
N GLY A 397 7.73 5.63 25.11
CA GLY A 397 6.83 4.83 25.94
C GLY A 397 5.39 4.81 25.42
N SER A 398 4.45 4.31 26.22
CA SER A 398 3.07 4.11 25.79
C SER A 398 2.21 5.35 25.90
N ILE A 399 1.24 5.49 25.00
CA ILE A 399 0.14 6.45 25.14
C ILE A 399 -0.60 6.13 26.46
N PRO A 400 -0.73 7.08 27.40
CA PRO A 400 -1.39 6.80 28.68
C PRO A 400 -2.88 6.55 28.49
N ALA A 401 -3.37 5.39 28.94
CA ALA A 401 -4.80 5.05 28.95
C ALA A 401 -5.67 6.11 29.68
N ALA A 402 -5.08 6.82 30.66
CA ALA A 402 -5.73 7.90 31.38
C ALA A 402 -6.23 9.04 30.47
N LEU A 403 -5.63 9.25 29.28
CA LEU A 403 -6.09 10.26 28.33
C LEU A 403 -7.53 10.01 27.85
N GLY A 404 -8.05 8.79 27.96
CA GLY A 404 -9.47 8.47 27.70
C GLY A 404 -10.47 9.19 28.61
N LYS A 405 -10.01 9.90 29.66
CA LYS A 405 -10.85 10.75 30.53
C LYS A 405 -11.14 12.14 29.94
N LEU A 406 -10.43 12.55 28.89
CA LEU A 406 -10.53 13.89 28.31
C LEU A 406 -11.74 14.01 27.37
N LEU A 407 -12.95 13.87 27.89
CA LEU A 407 -14.18 13.75 27.10
C LEU A 407 -14.50 14.94 26.18
N ASN A 408 -13.83 16.09 26.36
CA ASN A 408 -13.97 17.27 25.52
C ASN A 408 -12.95 17.32 24.36
N LEU A 409 -12.06 16.32 24.26
CA LEU A 409 -10.97 16.32 23.29
C LEU A 409 -11.52 16.11 21.87
N THR A 410 -11.19 17.04 20.99
CA THR A 410 -11.57 17.02 19.57
C THR A 410 -10.35 16.85 18.66
N TRP A 411 -9.16 17.19 19.15
CA TRP A 411 -7.91 17.14 18.40
C TRP A 411 -6.82 16.46 19.23
N LEU A 412 -6.33 15.32 18.74
CA LEU A 412 -5.21 14.59 19.31
C LEU A 412 -4.15 14.39 18.24
N ASP A 413 -3.01 15.06 18.40
CA ASP A 413 -1.86 14.89 17.52
C ASP A 413 -0.63 14.51 18.34
N LEU A 414 -0.17 13.27 18.15
CA LEU A 414 1.01 12.67 18.76
C LEU A 414 2.00 12.18 17.69
N SER A 415 1.83 12.60 16.43
CA SER A 415 2.63 12.12 15.30
C SER A 415 4.11 12.50 15.39
N GLY A 416 5.00 11.73 14.75
CA GLY A 416 6.43 12.04 14.72
C GLY A 416 7.07 12.03 16.12
N ASN A 417 6.93 10.90 16.81
CA ASN A 417 7.54 10.64 18.13
C ASN A 417 8.07 9.19 18.17
N ASP A 418 8.64 8.77 19.31
CA ASP A 418 9.13 7.41 19.55
C ASP A 418 8.16 6.63 20.47
N LEU A 419 6.85 6.86 20.36
CA LEU A 419 5.84 6.19 21.19
C LEU A 419 5.73 4.71 20.81
N SER A 420 5.44 3.85 21.79
CA SER A 420 5.41 2.40 21.61
C SER A 420 4.26 1.73 22.36
N GLY A 421 4.06 0.43 22.12
CA GLY A 421 2.94 -0.31 22.72
C GLY A 421 1.60 -0.04 22.02
N PRO A 422 0.49 -0.61 22.52
CA PRO A 422 -0.81 -0.49 21.87
C PRO A 422 -1.46 0.87 22.08
N VAL A 423 -2.29 1.28 21.11
CA VAL A 423 -3.22 2.40 21.30
C VAL A 423 -4.26 1.98 22.36
N PRO A 424 -4.38 2.69 23.49
CA PRO A 424 -5.27 2.29 24.59
C PRO A 424 -6.73 2.25 24.16
N THR A 425 -7.44 1.18 24.54
CA THR A 425 -8.88 1.05 24.26
C THR A 425 -9.72 2.11 24.96
N GLU A 426 -9.23 2.69 26.05
CA GLU A 426 -9.86 3.78 26.79
C GLU A 426 -10.06 5.05 25.93
N LEU A 427 -9.26 5.22 24.88
CA LEU A 427 -9.46 6.32 23.93
C LEU A 427 -10.76 6.20 23.13
N SER A 428 -11.39 5.01 23.11
CA SER A 428 -12.72 4.83 22.50
C SER A 428 -13.83 5.66 23.18
N GLN A 429 -13.59 6.15 24.40
CA GLN A 429 -14.53 7.03 25.11
C GLN A 429 -14.55 8.45 24.55
N LEU A 430 -13.55 8.83 23.75
CA LEU A 430 -13.39 10.17 23.20
C LEU A 430 -14.21 10.33 21.91
N THR A 431 -15.53 10.19 22.02
CA THR A 431 -16.45 10.16 20.87
C THR A 431 -16.52 11.48 20.08
N GLY A 432 -16.00 12.57 20.64
CA GLY A 432 -15.94 13.89 20.00
C GLY A 432 -14.67 14.14 19.19
N LEU A 433 -13.78 13.16 19.04
CA LEU A 433 -12.54 13.30 18.27
C LEU A 433 -12.84 13.57 16.79
N SER A 434 -12.31 14.68 16.29
CA SER A 434 -12.34 15.06 14.87
C SER A 434 -11.00 14.89 14.18
N VAL A 435 -9.89 14.98 14.93
CA VAL A 435 -8.54 14.76 14.41
C VAL A 435 -7.82 13.78 15.32
N VAL A 436 -7.32 12.70 14.72
CA VAL A 436 -6.45 11.72 15.36
C VAL A 436 -5.22 11.52 14.47
N ALA A 437 -4.08 12.02 14.90
CA ALA A 437 -2.81 11.85 14.22
C ALA A 437 -1.81 11.15 15.14
N LEU A 438 -1.44 9.92 14.77
CA LEU A 438 -0.51 9.04 15.49
C LEU A 438 0.58 8.50 14.56
N SER A 439 0.72 9.05 13.34
CA SER A 439 1.69 8.56 12.37
C SER A 439 3.13 8.68 12.87
N ASP A 440 4.04 7.94 12.26
CA ASP A 440 5.49 8.04 12.49
C ASP A 440 5.84 7.82 13.98
N ASN A 441 5.48 6.63 14.46
CA ASN A 441 5.74 6.14 15.81
C ASN A 441 6.06 4.62 15.77
N GLY A 442 6.32 4.00 16.92
CA GLY A 442 6.48 2.54 17.08
C GLY A 442 5.26 1.87 17.73
N LEU A 443 4.04 2.35 17.46
CA LEU A 443 2.83 1.79 18.08
C LEU A 443 2.56 0.38 17.55
N THR A 444 2.18 -0.53 18.44
CA THR A 444 1.99 -1.96 18.16
C THR A 444 0.57 -2.41 18.50
N GLY A 445 0.30 -3.70 18.45
CA GLY A 445 -0.99 -4.27 18.86
C GLY A 445 -2.04 -4.24 17.75
N ALA A 446 -3.29 -4.58 18.08
CA ALA A 446 -4.38 -4.61 17.10
C ALA A 446 -4.72 -3.20 16.61
N PHE A 447 -5.10 -3.08 15.34
CA PHE A 447 -5.64 -1.84 14.79
C PHE A 447 -6.77 -1.28 15.69
N PRO A 448 -6.82 0.02 16.02
CA PRO A 448 -7.86 0.60 16.87
C PRO A 448 -9.22 0.72 16.14
N TRP A 449 -9.96 -0.39 16.09
CA TRP A 449 -11.26 -0.49 15.38
C TRP A 449 -12.33 0.50 15.84
N TRP A 450 -12.26 0.97 17.09
CA TRP A 450 -13.17 1.98 17.63
C TRP A 450 -13.10 3.33 16.88
N LEU A 451 -12.05 3.59 16.09
CA LEU A 451 -11.98 4.77 15.21
C LEU A 451 -13.12 4.79 14.18
N ASN A 452 -13.63 3.63 13.77
CA ASN A 452 -14.76 3.53 12.84
C ASN A 452 -16.09 4.02 13.47
N GLU A 453 -16.16 4.07 14.80
CA GLU A 453 -17.35 4.49 15.55
C GLU A 453 -17.37 6.01 15.83
N LEU A 454 -16.30 6.74 15.49
CA LEU A 454 -16.20 8.18 15.67
C LEU A 454 -16.94 8.92 14.55
N ASP A 455 -18.19 9.32 14.82
CA ASP A 455 -19.05 10.01 13.85
C ASP A 455 -18.48 11.36 13.34
N ASP A 456 -17.71 12.04 14.19
CA ASP A 456 -17.14 13.37 13.94
C ASP A 456 -15.68 13.33 13.43
N LEU A 457 -15.11 12.14 13.17
CA LEU A 457 -13.74 12.01 12.69
C LEU A 457 -13.60 12.55 11.27
N LEU A 458 -12.68 13.51 11.10
CA LEU A 458 -12.39 14.21 9.85
C LEU A 458 -10.99 13.90 9.33
N ILE A 459 -10.01 13.81 10.23
CA ILE A 459 -8.60 13.56 9.90
C ILE A 459 -8.12 12.38 10.74
N LEU A 460 -7.58 11.37 10.06
CA LEU A 460 -6.96 10.21 10.66
C LEU A 460 -5.59 9.96 10.02
N HIS A 461 -4.52 10.09 10.80
CA HIS A 461 -3.18 9.67 10.40
C HIS A 461 -2.66 8.56 11.32
N LEU A 462 -2.35 7.39 10.77
CA LEU A 462 -1.84 6.20 11.45
C LEU A 462 -0.64 5.56 10.74
N ALA A 463 -0.21 6.08 9.59
CA ALA A 463 0.92 5.59 8.81
C ALA A 463 2.21 5.42 9.65
N SER A 464 3.16 4.63 9.15
CA SER A 464 4.46 4.43 9.81
C SER A 464 4.33 3.99 11.29
N ASN A 465 3.63 2.88 11.52
CA ASN A 465 3.48 2.20 12.82
C ASN A 465 3.51 0.68 12.62
N ASP A 466 3.60 -0.07 13.72
CA ASP A 466 3.70 -1.54 13.77
C ASP A 466 2.37 -2.22 14.16
N PHE A 467 1.22 -1.69 13.71
CA PHE A 467 -0.07 -2.34 14.00
C PHE A 467 -0.18 -3.72 13.33
N THR A 468 -0.97 -4.56 13.98
CA THR A 468 -1.25 -5.94 13.57
C THR A 468 -2.73 -6.12 13.27
N GLY A 469 -3.03 -7.17 12.51
CA GLY A 469 -4.36 -7.43 12.03
C GLY A 469 -4.71 -6.62 10.78
N CYS A 470 -5.96 -6.73 10.36
CA CYS A 470 -6.45 -6.06 9.17
C CYS A 470 -7.23 -4.78 9.50
N ILE A 471 -7.25 -3.86 8.55
CA ILE A 471 -7.97 -2.57 8.67
C ILE A 471 -9.43 -2.76 8.24
N PRO A 472 -10.43 -2.17 8.97
CA PRO A 472 -11.82 -2.16 8.53
C PRO A 472 -11.98 -1.54 7.14
N ALA A 473 -12.70 -2.22 6.25
CA ALA A 473 -12.90 -1.76 4.88
C ALA A 473 -13.64 -0.41 4.80
N ASP A 474 -14.51 -0.11 5.76
CA ASP A 474 -15.30 1.13 5.78
C ASP A 474 -14.50 2.35 6.24
N LEU A 475 -13.33 2.15 6.87
CA LEU A 475 -12.46 3.23 7.34
C LEU A 475 -11.72 3.91 6.17
N LEU A 476 -11.59 3.24 5.02
CA LEU A 476 -10.98 3.76 3.79
C LEU A 476 -11.72 4.96 3.19
N ASN A 477 -12.99 5.18 3.56
CA ASN A 477 -13.75 6.34 3.09
C ASN A 477 -13.34 7.65 3.79
N ILE A 478 -12.42 7.62 4.77
CA ILE A 478 -12.05 8.80 5.55
C ILE A 478 -10.68 9.39 5.13
N LEU A 479 -9.69 8.63 4.64
CA LEU A 479 -8.51 9.19 3.94
C LEU A 479 -7.85 8.12 3.07
N ILE A 480 -7.82 8.35 1.75
CA ILE A 480 -7.19 7.47 0.75
C ILE A 480 -5.65 7.56 0.78
N GLU A 481 -5.08 8.61 1.37
CA GLU A 481 -3.64 8.89 1.28
C GLU A 481 -2.84 8.20 2.40
N ASP A 482 -3.34 8.15 3.64
CA ASP A 482 -2.50 7.79 4.79
C ASP A 482 -2.40 6.28 5.08
N LEU A 483 -3.46 5.51 4.83
CA LEU A 483 -3.42 4.05 5.04
C LEU A 483 -2.58 3.31 3.98
N SER A 484 -2.24 3.98 2.87
CA SER A 484 -1.47 3.39 1.78
C SER A 484 -0.07 2.92 2.20
N ASP A 485 0.53 3.57 3.21
CA ASP A 485 1.87 3.25 3.72
C ASP A 485 1.85 2.33 4.96
N THR A 486 0.67 1.99 5.50
CA THR A 486 0.59 1.16 6.73
C THR A 486 1.05 -0.30 6.55
N ARG A 487 1.36 -0.74 5.31
CA ARG A 487 1.67 -2.14 4.91
C ARG A 487 0.63 -3.19 5.35
N GLN A 488 -0.42 -2.80 6.07
CA GLN A 488 -1.43 -3.68 6.63
C GLN A 488 -2.51 -3.94 5.58
N PRO A 489 -2.86 -5.21 5.32
CA PRO A 489 -3.93 -5.51 4.39
C PRO A 489 -5.28 -5.11 5.00
N THR A 490 -6.20 -4.68 4.16
CA THR A 490 -7.59 -4.52 4.59
C THR A 490 -8.21 -5.89 4.84
N CYS A 491 -9.23 -5.98 5.71
CA CYS A 491 -9.88 -7.28 5.94
C CYS A 491 -10.53 -7.82 4.67
N ARG A 492 -11.00 -6.91 3.81
CA ARG A 492 -11.50 -7.25 2.47
C ARG A 492 -10.40 -7.82 1.59
N GLU A 493 -9.22 -7.21 1.54
CA GLU A 493 -8.09 -7.71 0.75
C GLU A 493 -7.65 -9.12 1.20
N ALA A 494 -7.60 -9.37 2.51
CA ALA A 494 -7.29 -10.70 3.04
C ALA A 494 -8.31 -11.76 2.58
N LEU A 495 -9.61 -11.43 2.64
CA LEU A 495 -10.69 -12.32 2.18
C LEU A 495 -10.71 -12.46 0.65
N THR A 496 -10.49 -11.38 -0.11
CA THR A 496 -10.38 -11.42 -1.58
C THR A 496 -9.19 -12.28 -2.02
N THR A 497 -8.05 -12.16 -1.34
CA THR A 497 -6.90 -13.04 -1.58
C THR A 497 -7.27 -14.50 -1.33
N PHE A 498 -7.99 -14.78 -0.23
CA PHE A 498 -8.52 -16.10 0.08
C PHE A 498 -9.46 -16.64 -1.01
N TYR A 499 -10.38 -15.80 -1.50
CA TYR A 499 -11.28 -16.14 -2.59
C TYR A 499 -10.52 -16.62 -3.82
N PHE A 500 -9.57 -15.83 -4.33
CA PHE A 500 -8.83 -16.20 -5.54
C PHE A 500 -7.87 -17.38 -5.31
N ALA A 501 -7.17 -17.42 -4.17
CA ALA A 501 -6.23 -18.50 -3.85
C ALA A 501 -6.91 -19.87 -3.74
N THR A 502 -8.21 -19.89 -3.43
CA THR A 502 -8.97 -21.14 -3.25
C THR A 502 -9.96 -21.44 -4.38
N GLY A 503 -9.70 -20.89 -5.56
CA GLY A 503 -10.48 -21.18 -6.78
C GLY A 503 -11.87 -20.54 -6.78
N GLY A 504 -12.01 -19.36 -6.16
CA GLY A 504 -13.23 -18.58 -5.98
C GLY A 504 -14.31 -18.70 -7.06
N PRO A 505 -13.98 -18.53 -8.36
CA PRO A 505 -14.95 -18.67 -9.44
C PRO A 505 -15.62 -20.04 -9.58
N GLN A 506 -15.04 -21.08 -9.00
CA GLN A 506 -15.51 -22.47 -9.03
C GLN A 506 -16.19 -22.91 -7.74
N TRP A 507 -16.27 -22.04 -6.72
CA TRP A 507 -16.99 -22.33 -5.49
C TRP A 507 -18.47 -22.59 -5.78
N GLN A 508 -19.09 -23.45 -4.97
CA GLN A 508 -20.51 -23.73 -5.11
C GLN A 508 -21.40 -22.54 -4.71
N ARG A 509 -20.97 -21.78 -3.69
CA ARG A 509 -21.63 -20.57 -3.18
C ARG A 509 -20.56 -19.51 -2.91
N SER A 510 -20.71 -18.36 -3.56
CA SER A 510 -19.79 -17.22 -3.41
C SER A 510 -20.51 -15.88 -3.45
N THR A 511 -21.74 -15.82 -2.95
CA THR A 511 -22.55 -14.60 -2.95
C THR A 511 -21.79 -13.45 -2.31
N ASN A 512 -21.72 -12.31 -3.00
CA ASN A 512 -21.06 -11.06 -2.60
C ASN A 512 -19.52 -11.09 -2.51
N TRP A 513 -18.86 -12.25 -2.62
CA TRP A 513 -17.39 -12.35 -2.62
C TRP A 513 -16.70 -11.69 -3.84
N ARG A 514 -17.46 -11.33 -4.88
CA ARG A 514 -16.99 -10.56 -6.05
C ARG A 514 -17.42 -9.10 -6.02
N ASP A 515 -18.27 -8.73 -5.07
CA ASP A 515 -18.85 -7.40 -4.98
C ASP A 515 -18.00 -6.56 -4.03
N ALA A 516 -17.22 -5.66 -4.62
CA ALA A 516 -16.30 -4.77 -3.91
C ALA A 516 -17.02 -3.82 -2.95
N ASP A 517 -18.29 -3.52 -3.20
CA ASP A 517 -19.07 -2.52 -2.47
C ASP A 517 -19.98 -3.14 -1.40
N SER A 518 -20.25 -4.44 -1.49
CA SER A 518 -21.05 -5.15 -0.48
C SER A 518 -20.34 -5.20 0.89
N PRO A 519 -21.02 -4.87 2.01
CA PRO A 519 -20.46 -5.03 3.35
C PRO A 519 -20.03 -6.48 3.62
N LEU A 520 -18.92 -6.69 4.33
CA LEU A 520 -18.39 -8.03 4.63
C LEU A 520 -19.41 -8.93 5.35
N ALA A 521 -20.28 -8.35 6.19
CA ALA A 521 -21.36 -9.07 6.87
C ALA A 521 -22.39 -9.70 5.91
N GLN A 522 -22.44 -9.27 4.65
CA GLN A 522 -23.33 -9.82 3.63
C GLN A 522 -22.64 -10.89 2.77
N TRP A 523 -21.34 -11.13 2.97
CA TRP A 523 -20.61 -12.14 2.22
C TRP A 523 -21.04 -13.53 2.67
N PHE A 524 -21.27 -14.42 1.72
CA PHE A 524 -21.69 -15.78 2.05
C PHE A 524 -20.68 -16.45 3.00
N GLY A 525 -21.15 -16.94 4.13
CA GLY A 525 -20.30 -17.62 5.12
C GLY A 525 -19.53 -16.68 6.04
N VAL A 526 -19.59 -15.37 5.87
CA VAL A 526 -18.87 -14.40 6.72
C VAL A 526 -19.82 -13.84 7.77
N THR A 527 -19.41 -13.84 9.04
CA THR A 527 -20.09 -13.16 10.14
C THR A 527 -19.18 -12.07 10.69
N THR A 528 -19.75 -10.90 10.98
CA THR A 528 -19.06 -9.82 11.67
C THR A 528 -19.72 -9.48 13.01
N ASP A 529 -18.98 -8.84 13.91
CA ASP A 529 -19.57 -8.20 15.09
C ASP A 529 -20.11 -6.79 14.78
N ASP A 530 -20.63 -6.11 15.80
CA ASP A 530 -21.22 -4.76 15.68
C ASP A 530 -20.22 -3.69 15.19
N ALA A 531 -18.91 -3.93 15.39
CA ALA A 531 -17.84 -3.06 14.91
C ALA A 531 -17.38 -3.40 13.48
N GLY A 532 -18.00 -4.40 12.83
CA GLY A 532 -17.64 -4.85 11.49
C GLY A 532 -16.43 -5.79 11.43
N ARG A 533 -15.93 -6.29 12.57
CA ARG A 533 -14.81 -7.24 12.62
C ARG A 533 -15.28 -8.63 12.22
N VAL A 534 -14.53 -9.30 11.35
CA VAL A 534 -14.84 -10.68 10.94
C VAL A 534 -14.60 -11.63 12.11
N THR A 535 -15.68 -12.25 12.61
CA THR A 535 -15.67 -13.15 13.78
C THR A 535 -15.91 -14.61 13.42
N ALA A 536 -16.60 -14.89 12.30
CA ALA A 536 -16.74 -16.25 11.80
C ALA A 536 -16.63 -16.33 10.28
N ILE A 537 -16.00 -17.40 9.79
CA ILE A 537 -16.02 -17.81 8.39
C ILE A 537 -16.46 -19.28 8.36
N ASP A 538 -17.60 -19.54 7.73
CA ASP A 538 -18.12 -20.88 7.44
C ASP A 538 -18.30 -21.03 5.93
N LEU A 539 -17.36 -21.75 5.31
CA LEU A 539 -17.36 -22.12 3.90
C LEU A 539 -17.25 -23.65 3.77
N SER A 540 -17.78 -24.38 4.75
CA SER A 540 -17.82 -25.83 4.74
C SER A 540 -18.58 -26.35 3.50
N ALA A 541 -18.15 -27.50 2.97
CA ALA A 541 -18.82 -28.19 1.86
C ALA A 541 -19.10 -27.29 0.63
N ASN A 542 -18.11 -26.52 0.19
CA ASN A 542 -18.30 -25.46 -0.81
C ASN A 542 -17.41 -25.58 -2.07
N ARG A 543 -16.72 -26.72 -2.23
CA ARG A 543 -15.82 -27.03 -3.37
C ARG A 543 -14.65 -26.04 -3.51
N LEU A 544 -14.13 -25.52 -2.41
CA LEU A 544 -12.90 -24.73 -2.42
C LEU A 544 -11.75 -25.61 -2.91
N THR A 545 -10.91 -25.11 -3.81
CA THR A 545 -9.70 -25.78 -4.33
C THR A 545 -8.46 -24.96 -3.95
N GLY A 546 -7.28 -25.20 -4.53
CA GLY A 546 -6.11 -24.34 -4.31
C GLY A 546 -5.56 -24.40 -2.88
N THR A 547 -4.87 -23.35 -2.44
CA THR A 547 -4.11 -23.35 -1.17
C THR A 547 -4.61 -22.27 -0.20
N LEU A 548 -4.48 -22.53 1.10
CA LEU A 548 -4.71 -21.52 2.14
C LEU A 548 -3.66 -20.40 2.07
N PRO A 549 -4.03 -19.12 1.88
CA PRO A 549 -3.06 -18.03 1.85
C PRO A 549 -2.64 -17.59 3.26
N PRO A 550 -1.35 -17.22 3.46
CA PRO A 550 -0.85 -16.65 4.72
C PRO A 550 -1.65 -15.44 5.24
N ARG A 551 -2.13 -14.59 4.32
CA ARG A 551 -2.88 -13.36 4.64
C ARG A 551 -4.18 -13.60 5.43
N LEU A 552 -4.72 -14.82 5.43
CA LEU A 552 -5.87 -15.17 6.28
C LEU A 552 -5.56 -14.96 7.78
N GLY A 553 -4.28 -15.07 8.18
CA GLY A 553 -3.81 -14.79 9.54
C GLY A 553 -3.98 -13.34 10.01
N ALA A 554 -4.30 -12.39 9.11
CA ALA A 554 -4.58 -11.00 9.47
C ALA A 554 -5.95 -10.81 10.16
N LEU A 555 -6.85 -11.80 10.10
CA LEU A 555 -8.17 -11.76 10.73
C LEU A 555 -8.08 -12.08 12.23
N ILE A 556 -7.30 -11.33 12.99
CA ILE A 556 -6.94 -11.64 14.40
C ILE A 556 -8.14 -11.72 15.37
N HIS A 557 -9.31 -11.21 14.97
CA HIS A 557 -10.57 -11.27 15.71
C HIS A 557 -11.45 -12.49 15.34
N LEU A 558 -11.02 -13.32 14.39
CA LEU A 558 -11.74 -14.52 13.96
C LEU A 558 -11.81 -15.54 15.10
N GLN A 559 -13.03 -15.97 15.41
CA GLN A 559 -13.35 -16.92 16.47
C GLN A 559 -13.70 -18.30 15.91
N VAL A 560 -14.33 -18.35 14.74
CA VAL A 560 -14.73 -19.59 14.06
C VAL A 560 -14.19 -19.59 12.64
N LEU A 561 -13.44 -20.63 12.29
CA LEU A 561 -13.03 -20.91 10.92
C LEU A 561 -13.43 -22.33 10.55
N ASP A 562 -14.44 -22.47 9.70
CA ASP A 562 -14.88 -23.75 9.15
C ASP A 562 -14.68 -23.77 7.64
N LEU A 563 -13.68 -24.54 7.20
CA LEU A 563 -13.36 -24.83 5.80
C LEU A 563 -13.46 -26.33 5.53
N SER A 564 -14.15 -27.08 6.39
CA SER A 564 -14.24 -28.54 6.29
C SER A 564 -14.96 -29.00 5.01
N ASP A 565 -14.71 -30.24 4.60
CA ASP A 565 -15.35 -30.89 3.45
C ASP A 565 -15.17 -30.12 2.12
N ASN A 566 -13.94 -29.68 1.86
CA ASN A 566 -13.54 -29.01 0.61
C ASN A 566 -12.42 -29.78 -0.11
N GLU A 567 -11.84 -29.20 -1.17
CA GLU A 567 -10.76 -29.78 -1.98
C GLU A 567 -9.44 -28.99 -1.85
N LEU A 568 -9.23 -28.33 -0.71
CA LEU A 568 -8.02 -27.55 -0.43
C LEU A 568 -6.78 -28.44 -0.42
N VAL A 569 -5.69 -27.95 -1.00
CA VAL A 569 -4.37 -28.60 -1.09
C VAL A 569 -3.28 -27.73 -0.46
N GLY A 570 -2.06 -28.28 -0.36
CA GLY A 570 -0.91 -27.56 0.21
C GLY A 570 -0.90 -27.58 1.74
N SER A 571 0.05 -26.83 2.32
CA SER A 571 0.25 -26.79 3.77
C SER A 571 -0.65 -25.78 4.49
N ILE A 572 -0.88 -25.99 5.78
CA ILE A 572 -1.49 -25.00 6.68
C ILE A 572 -0.45 -23.90 6.95
N PRO A 573 -0.68 -22.63 6.54
CA PRO A 573 0.29 -21.55 6.76
C PRO A 573 0.55 -21.30 8.25
N PRO A 574 1.80 -21.10 8.68
CA PRO A 574 2.12 -20.74 10.07
C PRO A 574 1.42 -19.46 10.55
N ASP A 575 1.11 -18.54 9.65
CA ASP A 575 0.42 -17.28 9.93
C ASP A 575 -0.97 -17.46 10.54
N LEU A 576 -1.61 -18.61 10.36
CA LEU A 576 -2.88 -18.91 11.03
C LEU A 576 -2.72 -18.97 12.57
N THR A 577 -1.49 -19.11 13.08
CA THR A 577 -1.21 -19.02 14.52
C THR A 577 -1.37 -17.60 15.09
N ASN A 578 -1.47 -16.59 14.23
CA ASN A 578 -1.77 -15.20 14.58
C ASN A 578 -3.26 -14.95 14.88
N LEU A 579 -4.14 -15.92 14.57
CA LEU A 579 -5.56 -15.86 14.90
C LEU A 579 -5.78 -16.08 16.40
N THR A 580 -5.42 -15.06 17.19
CA THR A 580 -5.39 -15.12 18.67
C THR A 580 -6.76 -15.29 19.31
N SER A 581 -7.83 -14.93 18.60
CA SER A 581 -9.23 -15.07 19.07
C SER A 581 -9.88 -16.41 18.68
N LEU A 582 -9.18 -17.28 17.96
CA LEU A 582 -9.76 -18.48 17.34
C LEU A 582 -10.12 -19.53 18.40
N GLN A 583 -11.39 -19.97 18.39
CA GLN A 583 -11.96 -20.92 19.34
C GLN A 583 -12.40 -22.22 18.65
N THR A 584 -12.78 -22.13 17.38
CA THR A 584 -13.23 -23.26 16.56
C THR A 584 -12.49 -23.26 15.23
N LEU A 585 -11.89 -24.40 14.89
CA LEU A 585 -11.14 -24.60 13.65
C LEU A 585 -11.47 -25.96 13.02
N TYR A 586 -12.18 -25.94 11.89
CA TYR A 586 -12.49 -27.13 11.12
C TYR A 586 -11.86 -27.07 9.73
N LEU A 587 -10.97 -28.02 9.44
CA LEU A 587 -10.24 -28.18 8.18
C LEU A 587 -10.35 -29.61 7.62
N GLY A 588 -11.00 -30.53 8.33
CA GLY A 588 -11.18 -31.93 7.95
C GLY A 588 -11.87 -32.08 6.60
N GLY A 589 -11.72 -33.26 5.97
CA GLY A 589 -12.30 -33.52 4.64
C GLY A 589 -11.58 -32.85 3.47
N ASN A 590 -10.43 -32.20 3.70
CA ASN A 590 -9.58 -31.59 2.66
C ASN A 590 -8.39 -32.49 2.26
N ARG A 591 -7.57 -32.01 1.31
CA ARG A 591 -6.34 -32.67 0.80
C ARG A 591 -5.06 -31.93 1.21
N LEU A 592 -5.08 -31.34 2.41
CA LEU A 592 -3.95 -30.60 2.96
C LEU A 592 -2.75 -31.52 3.23
N THR A 593 -1.55 -30.98 3.09
CA THR A 593 -0.27 -31.68 3.26
C THR A 593 0.64 -30.95 4.26
N GLY A 594 1.85 -31.46 4.51
CA GLY A 594 2.80 -30.84 5.43
C GLY A 594 2.53 -31.20 6.89
N CYS A 595 2.62 -30.21 7.79
CA CYS A 595 2.43 -30.38 9.22
C CYS A 595 1.45 -29.34 9.78
N ILE A 596 0.92 -29.61 10.96
CA ILE A 596 -0.02 -28.77 11.69
C ILE A 596 0.78 -27.90 12.68
N PRO A 597 0.75 -26.56 12.57
CA PRO A 597 1.36 -25.68 13.56
C PRO A 597 0.87 -26.00 14.98
N ALA A 598 1.79 -26.15 15.94
CA ALA A 598 1.48 -26.68 17.27
C ALA A 598 0.35 -25.93 17.99
N LYS A 599 0.36 -24.60 17.94
CA LYS A 599 -0.64 -23.72 18.55
C LYS A 599 -2.07 -23.99 18.04
N LEU A 600 -2.24 -24.43 16.80
CA LEU A 600 -3.57 -24.73 16.25
C LEU A 600 -4.16 -26.01 16.82
N ARG A 601 -3.34 -26.96 17.27
CA ARG A 601 -3.83 -28.18 17.94
C ARG A 601 -4.34 -27.93 19.35
N GLU A 602 -3.98 -26.80 19.96
CA GLU A 602 -4.41 -26.42 21.31
C GLU A 602 -5.84 -25.87 21.34
N ILE A 603 -6.40 -25.53 20.18
CA ILE A 603 -7.79 -25.06 20.03
C ILE A 603 -8.74 -26.19 20.43
N GLN A 604 -9.64 -25.95 21.40
CA GLN A 604 -10.46 -27.03 21.95
C GLN A 604 -11.44 -27.64 20.94
N ASN A 605 -12.08 -26.82 20.12
CA ASN A 605 -13.06 -27.27 19.12
C ASN A 605 -12.38 -27.36 17.75
N ASN A 606 -11.77 -28.50 17.44
CA ASN A 606 -11.13 -28.70 16.15
C ASN A 606 -11.33 -30.13 15.61
N ASP A 607 -11.15 -30.30 14.30
CA ASP A 607 -11.21 -31.59 13.61
C ASP A 607 -9.86 -31.98 12.98
N LEU A 608 -8.76 -31.35 13.41
CA LEU A 608 -7.43 -31.46 12.78
C LEU A 608 -6.88 -32.89 12.81
N ALA A 609 -7.36 -33.74 13.73
CA ALA A 609 -7.05 -35.16 13.75
C ALA A 609 -7.49 -35.89 12.47
N ALA A 610 -8.58 -35.45 11.84
CA ALA A 610 -9.10 -36.02 10.59
C ALA A 610 -8.16 -35.82 9.39
N LEU A 611 -7.24 -34.87 9.46
CA LEU A 611 -6.25 -34.61 8.41
C LEU A 611 -5.12 -35.65 8.37
N GLY A 612 -4.87 -36.37 9.47
CA GLY A 612 -3.78 -37.34 9.54
C GLY A 612 -2.36 -36.76 9.45
N LEU A 613 -2.20 -35.43 9.58
CA LEU A 613 -0.91 -34.73 9.47
C LEU A 613 -0.18 -34.69 10.83
N VAL A 614 1.15 -34.66 10.79
CA VAL A 614 2.01 -34.52 11.99
C VAL A 614 2.02 -33.08 12.51
N THR A 615 2.43 -32.87 13.76
CA THR A 615 2.61 -31.51 14.33
C THR A 615 3.96 -30.94 13.91
N CYS A 616 4.01 -29.66 13.52
CA CYS A 616 5.27 -28.94 13.30
C CYS A 616 5.99 -28.75 14.64
N GLN A 617 7.33 -28.86 14.65
CA GLN A 617 8.15 -28.59 15.84
C GLN A 617 8.40 -27.11 16.05
#